data_AF-A0A3C0VW09-F1
#
_entry.id   AF-A0A3C0VW09-F1
#
_cell.length_a   1.000
_cell.length_b   1.000
_cell.length_c   1.000
_cell.angle_alpha   90.00
_cell.angle_beta   90.00
_cell.angle_gamma   90.00
#
_symmetry.space_group_name_H-M   'P 1'
#
loop_
_entity.id
_entity.type
_entity.pdbx_description
1 polymer ?
#
loop_
_entity_poly.entity_id
_entity_poly.type
_entity_poly.pdbx_seq_one_letter_code
_entity_poly.pdbx_strand_id
1 'polypeptide(L)'
;LQHILNDEKKTLGLLFAIDNKLVLPGEIGAAFRQLLKQHSNKTIREQAAAHFGRQNTQRDQLVTDRLAKMSPLKGDGAAGELLFATHCAACHKLGNTGNAAGPDLAAIADKSPRALLTAILNPNQAVEDRFSVYALATKDGTQLAGMITNEGANSVTLMD
;
A
#
# COMPACT_ATOMS: atom_id res chain seq x y z
N LEU A 1 3.78 10.90 -8.08
CA LEU A 1 2.29 10.94 -8.17
C LEU A 1 1.69 12.23 -7.61
N GLN A 2 2.20 12.76 -6.51
CA GLN A 2 1.69 13.98 -5.89
C GLN A 2 1.63 15.20 -6.84
N HIS A 3 2.67 15.43 -7.65
CA HIS A 3 2.65 16.49 -8.67
C HIS A 3 1.63 16.28 -9.81
N ILE A 4 1.21 15.03 -10.05
CA ILE A 4 0.15 14.72 -11.02
C ILE A 4 -1.19 15.12 -10.43
N LEU A 5 -1.43 14.80 -9.15
CA LEU A 5 -2.69 15.02 -8.44
C LEU A 5 -3.01 16.49 -8.16
N ASN A 6 -2.00 17.35 -8.12
CA ASN A 6 -2.17 18.80 -7.92
C ASN A 6 -2.34 19.56 -9.24
N ASP A 7 -2.43 18.86 -10.37
CA ASP A 7 -2.62 19.42 -11.70
C ASP A 7 -3.79 18.69 -12.37
N GLU A 8 -4.91 19.38 -12.57
CA GLU A 8 -6.13 18.75 -13.07
C GLU A 8 -5.92 18.09 -14.44
N LYS A 9 -5.13 18.72 -15.33
CA LYS A 9 -4.86 18.20 -16.67
C LYS A 9 -4.06 16.90 -16.59
N LYS A 10 -3.04 16.86 -15.72
CA LYS A 10 -2.25 15.64 -15.51
C LYS A 10 -3.06 14.56 -14.81
N THR A 11 -3.92 14.92 -13.87
CA THR A 11 -4.81 13.99 -13.18
C THR A 11 -5.78 13.32 -14.14
N LEU A 12 -6.43 14.11 -15.02
CA LEU A 12 -7.27 13.57 -16.09
C LEU A 12 -6.47 12.70 -17.06
N GLY A 13 -5.22 13.08 -17.37
CA GLY A 13 -4.32 12.25 -18.18
C GLY A 13 -4.00 10.89 -17.53
N LEU A 14 -3.81 10.85 -16.21
CA LEU A 14 -3.64 9.59 -15.47
C LEU A 14 -4.89 8.72 -15.53
N LEU A 15 -6.07 9.30 -15.31
CA LEU A 15 -7.34 8.56 -15.39
C LEU A 15 -7.60 8.03 -16.80
N PHE A 16 -7.29 8.83 -17.83
CA PHE A 16 -7.32 8.39 -19.22
C PHE A 16 -6.34 7.23 -19.48
N ALA A 17 -5.14 7.25 -18.89
CA ALA A 17 -4.19 6.14 -19.01
C ALA A 17 -4.73 4.85 -18.35
N ILE A 18 -5.50 4.98 -17.27
CA ILE A 18 -6.18 3.86 -16.61
C ILE A 18 -7.33 3.31 -17.48
N ASP A 19 -8.16 4.17 -18.04
CA ASP A 19 -9.22 3.80 -19.02
C ASP A 19 -8.65 2.96 -20.17
N ASN A 20 -7.47 3.36 -20.66
CA ASN A 20 -6.79 2.72 -21.80
C ASN A 20 -5.85 1.58 -21.40
N LYS A 21 -5.87 1.14 -20.13
CA LYS A 21 -5.05 0.03 -19.59
C LYS A 21 -3.54 0.23 -19.75
N LEU A 22 -3.09 1.47 -19.91
CA LEU A 22 -1.67 1.83 -19.91
C LEU A 22 -1.11 1.89 -18.48
N VAL A 23 -1.99 2.12 -17.50
CA VAL A 23 -1.72 2.01 -16.07
C VAL A 23 -2.84 1.17 -15.45
N LEU A 24 -2.49 0.16 -14.67
CA LEU A 24 -3.45 -0.66 -13.96
C LEU A 24 -3.93 0.04 -12.68
N PRO A 25 -5.22 -0.05 -12.31
CA PRO A 25 -5.71 0.54 -11.06
C PRO A 25 -4.96 0.10 -9.79
N GLY A 26 -4.39 -1.11 -9.82
CA GLY A 26 -3.58 -1.69 -8.73
C GLY A 26 -2.22 -1.02 -8.54
N GLU A 27 -1.68 -0.35 -9.56
CA GLU A 27 -0.41 0.37 -9.51
C GLU A 27 -0.51 1.72 -8.79
N ILE A 28 -1.73 2.22 -8.60
CA ILE A 28 -1.98 3.46 -7.86
C ILE A 28 -2.11 3.13 -6.38
N GLY A 29 -1.22 3.64 -5.53
CA GLY A 29 -1.25 3.42 -4.09
C GLY A 29 -2.58 3.82 -3.43
N ALA A 30 -2.94 3.15 -2.33
CA ALA A 30 -4.24 3.33 -1.66
C ALA A 30 -4.53 4.79 -1.24
N ALA A 31 -3.53 5.48 -0.70
CA ALA A 31 -3.64 6.90 -0.35
C ALA A 31 -3.98 7.77 -1.57
N PHE A 32 -3.26 7.58 -2.69
CA PHE A 32 -3.52 8.32 -3.92
C PHE A 32 -4.90 8.00 -4.52
N ARG A 33 -5.36 6.75 -4.46
CA ARG A 33 -6.74 6.39 -4.85
C ARG A 33 -7.78 7.11 -4.00
N GLN A 34 -7.52 7.25 -2.70
CA GLN A 34 -8.40 7.99 -1.80
C GLN A 34 -8.42 9.49 -2.14
N LEU A 35 -7.26 10.11 -2.39
CA LEU A 35 -7.18 11.51 -2.81
C LEU A 35 -7.93 11.75 -4.13
N LEU A 36 -7.79 10.86 -5.11
CA LEU A 36 -8.52 10.94 -6.39
C LEU A 36 -10.05 10.89 -6.19
N LYS A 37 -10.53 10.01 -5.31
CA LYS A 37 -11.97 9.93 -4.98
C LYS A 37 -12.49 11.14 -4.20
N GLN A 38 -11.62 11.84 -3.47
CA GLN A 38 -11.94 13.02 -2.67
C GLN A 38 -11.54 14.34 -3.35
N HIS A 39 -11.07 14.28 -4.60
CA HIS A 39 -10.58 15.43 -5.34
C HIS A 39 -11.63 16.55 -5.44
N SER A 40 -11.23 17.82 -5.49
CA SER A 40 -12.17 18.98 -5.54
C SER A 40 -12.99 19.03 -6.84
N ASN A 41 -12.38 18.62 -7.96
CA ASN A 41 -13.03 18.48 -9.27
C ASN A 41 -14.00 17.28 -9.33
N LYS A 42 -15.27 17.52 -9.68
CA LYS A 42 -16.32 16.51 -9.77
C LYS A 42 -16.02 15.39 -10.77
N THR A 43 -15.50 15.73 -11.95
CA THR A 43 -15.20 14.76 -13.02
C THR A 43 -14.14 13.77 -12.57
N ILE A 44 -13.06 14.26 -11.94
CA ILE A 44 -11.99 13.41 -11.40
C ILE A 44 -12.55 12.45 -10.35
N ARG A 45 -13.39 12.93 -9.42
CA ARG A 45 -14.01 12.06 -8.40
C ARG A 45 -14.85 10.94 -9.02
N GLU A 46 -15.65 11.28 -10.02
CA GLU A 46 -16.56 10.33 -10.67
C GLU A 46 -15.78 9.24 -11.43
N GLN A 47 -14.77 9.63 -12.20
CA GLN A 47 -13.87 8.67 -12.87
C GLN A 47 -13.08 7.82 -11.86
N ALA A 48 -12.54 8.44 -10.81
CA ALA A 48 -11.83 7.71 -9.76
C ALA A 48 -12.72 6.69 -9.04
N ALA A 49 -13.98 7.03 -8.77
CA ALA A 49 -14.93 6.10 -8.16
C ALA A 49 -15.23 4.89 -9.06
N ALA A 50 -15.26 5.09 -10.38
CA ALA A 50 -15.45 4.00 -11.35
C ALA A 50 -14.22 3.07 -11.42
N HIS A 51 -12.99 3.61 -11.39
CA HIS A 51 -11.76 2.83 -11.46
C HIS A 51 -11.36 2.14 -10.16
N PHE A 52 -11.58 2.81 -9.04
CA PHE A 52 -11.08 2.39 -7.72
C PHE A 52 -12.22 1.99 -6.78
N GLY A 53 -13.32 1.46 -7.33
CA GLY A 53 -14.45 0.89 -6.58
C GLY A 53 -14.02 -0.13 -5.51
N ARG A 54 -14.98 -0.60 -4.70
CA ARG A 54 -14.74 -1.35 -3.44
C ARG A 54 -13.47 -2.20 -3.48
N GLN A 55 -12.51 -1.84 -2.61
CA GLN A 55 -11.30 -2.62 -2.34
C GLN A 55 -11.69 -4.08 -2.13
N ASN A 56 -10.85 -5.00 -2.62
CA ASN A 56 -11.14 -6.43 -2.64
C ASN A 56 -11.50 -6.95 -1.23
N THR A 57 -12.81 -7.04 -0.94
CA THR A 57 -13.35 -7.49 0.35
C THR A 57 -13.14 -8.97 0.59
N GLN A 58 -12.59 -9.70 -0.39
CA GLN A 58 -12.40 -11.15 -0.32
C GLN A 58 -11.00 -11.53 0.21
N ARG A 59 -10.20 -10.57 0.71
CA ARG A 59 -8.89 -10.87 1.31
C ARG A 59 -9.01 -11.80 2.52
N ASP A 60 -10.02 -11.59 3.36
CA ASP A 60 -10.26 -12.45 4.52
C ASP A 60 -10.66 -13.88 4.10
N GLN A 61 -11.45 -14.00 3.03
CA GLN A 61 -11.80 -15.30 2.45
C GLN A 61 -10.56 -15.99 1.86
N LEU A 62 -9.73 -15.26 1.10
CA LEU A 62 -8.47 -15.77 0.55
C LEU A 62 -7.53 -16.29 1.65
N VAL A 63 -7.38 -15.53 2.74
CA VAL A 63 -6.58 -15.96 3.90
C VAL A 63 -7.15 -17.25 4.48
N THR A 64 -8.46 -17.29 4.72
CA THR A 64 -9.16 -18.48 5.26
C THR A 64 -8.92 -19.71 4.38
N ASP A 65 -9.13 -19.58 3.07
CA ASP A 65 -8.97 -20.67 2.11
C ASP A 65 -7.53 -21.20 2.04
N ARG A 66 -6.54 -20.31 2.17
CA ARG A 66 -5.11 -20.67 2.13
C ARG A 66 -4.66 -21.31 3.44
N LEU A 67 -5.10 -20.79 4.58
CA LEU A 67 -4.82 -21.39 5.88
C LEU A 67 -5.38 -22.81 6.00
N ALA A 68 -6.56 -23.07 5.43
CA ALA A 68 -7.16 -24.40 5.41
C ALA A 68 -6.30 -25.43 4.65
N LYS A 69 -5.54 -25.00 3.64
CA LYS A 69 -4.67 -25.85 2.80
C LYS A 69 -3.22 -25.92 3.29
N MET A 70 -2.89 -25.21 4.38
CA MET A 70 -1.51 -25.06 4.84
C MET A 70 -0.92 -26.35 5.42
N SER A 71 -1.74 -27.22 6.02
CA SER A 71 -1.29 -28.47 6.64
C SER A 71 -1.38 -29.60 5.62
N PRO A 72 -0.43 -29.65 4.66
CA PRO A 72 0.79 -30.44 4.87
C PRO A 72 2.10 -29.75 4.43
N LEU A 73 2.06 -28.44 4.18
CA LEU A 73 3.18 -27.71 3.58
C LEU A 73 4.34 -27.55 4.57
N LYS A 74 5.49 -28.10 4.21
CA LYS A 74 6.76 -27.81 4.86
C LYS A 74 7.43 -26.66 4.12
N GLY A 75 7.81 -25.62 4.85
CA GLY A 75 8.57 -24.51 4.28
C GLY A 75 9.99 -24.93 3.88
N ASP A 76 10.51 -24.30 2.83
CA ASP A 76 11.92 -24.35 2.44
C ASP A 76 12.53 -22.98 2.72
N GLY A 77 13.51 -22.93 3.63
CA GLY A 77 14.16 -21.70 4.05
C GLY A 77 14.96 -21.03 2.93
N ALA A 78 15.63 -21.80 2.08
CA ALA A 78 16.43 -21.26 0.97
C ALA A 78 15.53 -20.66 -0.11
N ALA A 79 14.42 -21.34 -0.42
CA ALA A 79 13.40 -20.77 -1.31
C ALA A 79 12.74 -19.51 -0.70
N GLY A 80 12.50 -19.52 0.61
CA GLY A 80 11.97 -18.37 1.34
C GLY A 80 12.90 -17.15 1.31
N GLU A 81 14.21 -17.36 1.41
CA GLU A 81 15.22 -16.29 1.31
C GLU A 81 15.20 -15.61 -0.06
N LEU A 82 15.11 -16.39 -1.14
CA LEU A 82 15.00 -15.87 -2.51
C LEU A 82 13.70 -15.05 -2.70
N LEU A 83 12.58 -15.54 -2.18
CA LEU A 83 11.31 -14.81 -2.22
C LEU A 83 11.37 -13.52 -1.41
N PHE A 84 12.00 -13.54 -0.23
CA PHE A 84 12.20 -12.35 0.60
C PHE A 84 13.01 -11.29 -0.16
N ALA A 85 14.16 -11.67 -0.74
CA ALA A 85 15.01 -10.76 -1.51
C ALA A 85 14.26 -10.14 -2.71
N THR A 86 13.38 -10.91 -3.35
CA THR A 86 12.66 -10.48 -4.56
C THR A 86 11.45 -9.59 -4.25
N HIS A 87 10.67 -9.92 -3.23
CA HIS A 87 9.35 -9.33 -3.01
C HIS A 87 9.22 -8.50 -1.74
N CYS A 88 10.07 -8.77 -0.74
CA CYS A 88 9.93 -8.18 0.59
C CYS A 88 11.02 -7.15 0.86
N ALA A 89 12.24 -7.38 0.38
CA ALA A 89 13.42 -6.56 0.64
C ALA A 89 13.31 -5.12 0.10
N ALA A 90 12.42 -4.89 -0.87
CA ALA A 90 12.07 -3.55 -1.32
C ALA A 90 11.61 -2.66 -0.14
N CYS A 91 10.86 -3.23 0.81
CA CYS A 91 10.29 -2.48 1.93
C CYS A 91 10.89 -2.87 3.28
N HIS A 92 11.14 -4.16 3.51
CA HIS A 92 11.51 -4.69 4.81
C HIS A 92 12.99 -5.05 4.90
N LYS A 93 13.56 -4.91 6.10
CA LYS A 93 14.91 -5.36 6.42
C LYS A 93 14.88 -6.71 7.15
N LEU A 94 15.79 -7.60 6.82
CA LEU A 94 16.08 -8.82 7.57
C LEU A 94 17.59 -9.08 7.56
N GLY A 95 18.21 -9.05 8.74
CA GLY A 95 19.67 -9.08 8.84
C GLY A 95 20.31 -7.90 8.12
N ASN A 96 21.12 -8.17 7.10
CA ASN A 96 21.78 -7.15 6.28
C ASN A 96 21.08 -6.89 4.92
N THR A 97 19.93 -7.50 4.67
CA THR A 97 19.25 -7.44 3.37
C THR A 97 17.97 -6.61 3.46
N GLY A 98 17.76 -5.72 2.49
CA GLY A 98 16.54 -4.93 2.31
C GLY A 98 16.62 -3.50 2.88
N ASN A 99 15.47 -2.84 2.94
CA ASN A 99 15.35 -1.41 3.27
C ASN A 99 14.52 -1.18 4.54
N ALA A 100 14.58 0.05 5.08
CA ALA A 100 13.85 0.46 6.28
C ALA A 100 12.56 1.25 5.95
N ALA A 101 11.93 0.97 4.80
CA ALA A 101 10.66 1.61 4.43
C ALA A 101 9.44 0.97 5.14
N GLY A 102 9.60 -0.25 5.65
CA GLY A 102 8.70 -0.93 6.57
C GLY A 102 9.44 -1.43 7.82
N PRO A 103 8.74 -2.09 8.75
CA PRO A 103 9.34 -2.64 9.96
C PRO A 103 10.51 -3.60 9.67
N ASP A 104 11.53 -3.57 10.52
CA ASP A 104 12.58 -4.60 10.54
C ASP A 104 11.95 -5.94 10.97
N LEU A 105 12.25 -6.99 10.21
CA LEU A 105 11.71 -8.34 10.42
C LEU A 105 12.62 -9.23 11.28
N ALA A 106 13.67 -8.71 11.91
CA ALA A 106 14.53 -9.50 12.80
C ALA A 106 13.76 -10.28 13.88
N ALA A 107 12.65 -9.72 14.38
CA ALA A 107 11.81 -10.34 15.41
C ALA A 107 10.71 -11.28 14.87
N ILE A 108 10.65 -11.56 13.56
CA ILE A 108 9.58 -12.43 13.02
C ILE A 108 9.76 -13.90 13.34
N ALA A 109 10.96 -14.31 13.80
CA ALA A 109 11.29 -15.71 14.06
C ALA A 109 10.36 -16.35 15.12
N ASP A 110 9.79 -15.55 16.02
CA ASP A 110 8.84 -16.00 17.05
C ASP A 110 7.41 -16.17 16.53
N LYS A 111 7.13 -15.80 15.28
CA LYS A 111 5.79 -15.90 14.69
C LYS A 111 5.54 -17.31 14.16
N SER A 112 4.33 -17.83 14.40
CA SER A 112 3.92 -19.11 13.82
C SER A 112 3.81 -19.00 12.28
N PRO A 113 4.04 -20.10 11.53
CA PRO A 113 3.86 -20.08 10.07
C PRO A 113 2.46 -19.66 9.63
N ARG A 114 1.43 -19.95 10.45
CA ARG A 114 0.06 -19.47 10.24
C ARG A 114 -0.02 -17.94 10.33
N ALA A 115 0.60 -17.33 11.34
CA ALA A 115 0.62 -15.88 11.50
C ALA A 115 1.38 -15.18 10.36
N LEU A 116 2.51 -15.76 9.93
CA LEU A 116 3.28 -15.26 8.79
C LEU A 116 2.46 -15.32 7.49
N LEU A 117 1.81 -16.45 7.21
CA LEU A 117 0.99 -16.59 6.00
C LEU A 117 -0.18 -15.61 5.97
N THR A 118 -0.84 -15.38 7.11
CA THR A 118 -1.88 -14.33 7.22
C THR A 118 -1.31 -12.95 6.90
N ALA A 119 -0.19 -12.57 7.49
CA ALA A 119 0.44 -11.27 7.26
C ALA A 119 0.91 -11.09 5.79
N ILE A 120 1.43 -12.16 5.16
CA ILE A 120 1.84 -12.13 3.75
C ILE A 120 0.64 -11.96 2.81
N LEU A 121 -0.49 -12.63 3.10
CA LEU A 121 -1.67 -12.61 2.24
C LEU A 121 -2.54 -11.37 2.44
N ASN A 122 -2.48 -10.76 3.63
CA ASN A 122 -3.19 -9.55 4.01
C ASN A 122 -2.26 -8.54 4.73
N PRO A 123 -1.26 -7.97 4.03
CA PRO A 123 -0.24 -7.12 4.66
C PRO A 123 -0.80 -5.80 5.21
N ASN A 124 -1.96 -5.35 4.70
CA ASN A 124 -2.60 -4.12 5.15
C ASN A 124 -3.43 -4.29 6.43
N GLN A 125 -3.55 -5.51 6.98
CA GLN A 125 -4.38 -5.76 8.16
C GLN A 125 -3.83 -5.10 9.43
N ALA A 126 -2.51 -4.98 9.54
CA ALA A 126 -1.84 -4.47 10.72
C ALA A 126 -0.53 -3.77 10.33
N VAL A 127 -0.65 -2.60 9.67
CA VAL A 127 0.48 -1.71 9.40
C VAL A 127 0.57 -0.74 10.57
N GLU A 128 1.75 -0.62 11.18
CA GLU A 128 1.97 0.40 12.22
C GLU A 128 1.84 1.80 11.60
N ASP A 129 1.26 2.74 12.34
CA ASP A 129 0.96 4.10 11.86
C ASP A 129 2.18 4.79 11.23
N ARG A 130 3.38 4.62 11.80
CA ARG A 130 4.63 5.20 11.27
C ARG A 130 5.04 4.73 9.87
N PHE A 131 4.49 3.61 9.39
CA PHE A 131 4.73 3.08 8.05
C PHE A 131 3.51 3.25 7.13
N SER A 132 2.44 3.88 7.63
CA SER A 132 1.25 4.15 6.84
C SER A 132 1.46 5.38 5.97
N VAL A 133 1.11 5.27 4.69
CA VAL A 133 1.04 6.42 3.78
C VAL A 133 -0.31 7.10 3.99
N TYR A 134 -0.28 8.33 4.48
CA TYR A 134 -1.47 9.14 4.71
C TYR A 134 -1.83 9.93 3.47
N ALA A 135 -3.13 10.12 3.26
CA ALA A 135 -3.70 11.01 2.25
C ALA A 135 -4.12 12.31 2.96
N LEU A 136 -3.53 13.43 2.59
CA LEU A 136 -3.80 14.74 3.19
C LEU A 136 -4.32 15.70 2.13
N ALA A 137 -5.50 16.26 2.39
CA ALA A 137 -6.07 17.36 1.63
C ALA A 137 -6.00 18.62 2.50
N THR A 138 -5.29 19.64 2.04
CA THR A 138 -5.21 20.93 2.72
C THR A 138 -6.44 21.79 2.40
N LYS A 139 -6.68 22.82 3.21
CA LYS A 139 -7.81 23.74 3.01
C LYS A 139 -7.74 24.53 1.69
N ASP A 140 -6.54 24.73 1.15
CA ASP A 140 -6.32 25.37 -0.14
C ASP A 140 -6.47 24.40 -1.34
N GLY A 141 -6.78 23.13 -1.07
CA GLY A 141 -7.01 22.11 -2.09
C GLY A 141 -5.77 21.31 -2.51
N THR A 142 -4.60 21.60 -1.95
CA THR A 142 -3.38 20.81 -2.19
C THR A 142 -3.55 19.38 -1.66
N GLN A 143 -3.20 18.42 -2.50
CA GLN A 143 -3.22 16.99 -2.19
C GLN A 143 -1.78 16.51 -1.92
N LEU A 144 -1.56 15.96 -0.74
CA LEU A 144 -0.27 15.40 -0.31
C LEU A 144 -0.46 13.92 0.06
N ALA A 145 0.53 13.09 -0.19
CA ALA A 145 0.57 11.76 0.41
C ALA A 145 1.98 11.38 0.83
N GLY A 146 2.10 10.78 2.00
CA GLY A 146 3.39 10.36 2.54
C GLY A 146 3.26 9.74 3.92
N MET A 147 4.35 9.18 4.42
CA MET A 147 4.42 8.73 5.82
C MET A 147 4.62 9.93 6.74
N ILE A 148 3.88 9.98 7.85
CA ILE A 148 4.07 11.03 8.85
C ILE A 148 5.33 10.71 9.66
N THR A 149 6.35 11.58 9.55
CA THR A 149 7.61 11.45 10.29
C THR A 149 7.65 12.32 11.53
N ASN A 150 6.84 13.39 11.57
CA ASN A 150 6.69 14.24 12.73
C ASN A 150 5.30 14.90 12.76
N GLU A 151 4.72 15.02 13.94
CA GLU A 151 3.45 15.72 14.18
C GLU A 151 3.62 16.62 15.40
N GLY A 152 3.34 17.92 15.23
CA GLY A 152 3.35 18.92 16.28
C GLY A 152 2.02 19.67 16.31
N ALA A 153 1.85 20.55 17.31
CA ALA A 153 0.59 21.25 17.54
C ALA A 153 0.01 21.97 16.30
N ASN A 154 0.86 22.47 15.41
CA ASN A 154 0.48 23.25 14.24
C ASN A 154 1.09 22.75 12.91
N SER A 155 1.73 21.58 12.90
CA SER A 155 2.48 21.12 11.71
C SER A 155 2.58 19.60 11.63
N VAL A 156 2.55 19.08 10.41
CA VAL A 156 2.83 17.67 10.09
C VAL A 156 3.97 17.62 9.07
N THR A 157 4.94 16.73 9.27
CA THR A 157 6.03 16.48 8.32
C THR A 157 5.80 15.13 7.64
N LEU A 158 5.91 15.13 6.31
CA LEU A 158 5.74 13.94 5.48
C LEU A 158 7.07 13.54 4.84
N MET A 159 7.26 12.24 4.69
CA MET A 159 8.27 11.65 3.81
C MET A 159 7.56 11.05 2.60
N ASP A 160 7.99 11.47 1.40
CA ASP A 160 7.42 11.07 0.10
C ASP A 160 8.16 9.91 -0.59
#